data_AF-A0AA42B0A3-F1
#
_entry.id   AF-A0AA42B0A3-F1
#
_cell.length_a   1.000
_cell.length_b   1.000
_cell.length_c   1.000
_cell.angle_alpha   90.00
_cell.angle_beta   90.00
_cell.angle_gamma   90.00
#
_symmetry.space_group_name_H-M   'P 1'
#
loop_
_entity.id
_entity.type
_entity.pdbx_description
1 polymer ?
#
loop_
_entity_poly.entity_id
_entity_poly.type
_entity_poly.pdbx_seq_one_letter_code
_entity_poly.pdbx_strand_id
1 'polypeptide(L)' 'VSSLLLECLANYVAELSLLEYGMLCYSPSLIAASAVFLARFILAPAKTPW' A
#
# COMPACT_ATOMS: atom_id res chain seq x y z
N VAL A 1 5.88 13.05 -7.38
CA VAL A 1 5.01 11.86 -7.26
C VAL A 1 3.59 12.32 -7.47
N SER A 2 2.96 11.89 -8.56
CA SER A 2 1.57 12.21 -8.85
C SER A 2 0.67 11.53 -7.82
N SER A 3 -0.16 12.28 -7.11
CA SER A 3 -1.10 11.78 -6.09
C SER A 3 -1.97 10.64 -6.63
N LEU A 4 -2.48 10.80 -7.86
CA LEU A 4 -3.24 9.79 -8.60
C LEU A 4 -2.53 8.43 -8.69
N LEU A 5 -1.21 8.42 -8.92
CA LEU A 5 -0.48 7.17 -9.09
C LEU A 5 -0.21 6.49 -7.73
N LEU A 6 -0.07 7.29 -6.67
CA LEU A 6 0.00 6.79 -5.30
C LEU A 6 -1.32 6.15 -4.87
N GLU A 7 -2.45 6.82 -5.12
CA GLU A 7 -3.79 6.31 -4.82
C GLU A 7 -4.10 5.05 -5.61
N CYS A 8 -3.76 5.01 -6.90
CA CYS A 8 -3.95 3.84 -7.75
C CYS A 8 -3.12 2.63 -7.27
N LEU A 9 -1.84 2.83 -6.94
CA LEU A 9 -1.00 1.76 -6.38
C LEU A 9 -1.47 1.29 -5.01
N ALA A 10 -1.85 2.20 -4.12
CA ALA A 10 -2.37 1.85 -2.81
C ALA A 10 -3.67 1.04 -2.92
N ASN A 11 -4.59 1.44 -3.81
CA ASN A 11 -5.83 0.69 -4.05
C ASN A 11 -5.53 -0.70 -4.65
N TYR A 12 -4.62 -0.78 -5.63
CA TYR A 12 -4.22 -2.04 -6.24
C TYR A 12 -3.61 -3.02 -5.22
N VAL A 13 -2.72 -2.53 -4.35
CA VAL A 13 -2.10 -3.33 -3.29
C VAL A 13 -3.13 -3.77 -2.24
N ALA A 14 -4.12 -2.93 -1.94
CA ALA A 14 -5.21 -3.27 -1.03
C ALA A 14 -6.15 -4.35 -1.62
N GLU A 15 -6.51 -4.25 -2.91
CA GLU A 15 -7.32 -5.25 -3.60
C GLU A 15 -6.59 -6.60 -3.71
N LEU A 16 -5.29 -6.57 -3.98
CA LEU A 16 -4.46 -7.78 -4.01
C LEU A 16 -4.37 -8.44 -2.63
N SER A 17 -4.24 -7.63 -1.57
CA SER A 17 -4.25 -8.13 -0.18
C SER A 17 -5.60 -8.70 0.22
N LEU A 18 -6.71 -8.22 -0.36
CA LEU A 18 -8.05 -8.75 -0.09
C LEU A 18 -8.25 -10.16 -0.68
N LEU A 19 -7.58 -10.43 -1.81
CA LEU A 19 -7.63 -11.71 -2.51
C LEU A 19 -6.82 -12.78 -1.76
N GLU A 20 -5.68 -12.37 -1.20
CA GLU A 20 -4.94 -13.14 -0.22
C GLU A 20 -5.69 -13.10 1.11
N TYR A 21 -6.58 -14.06 1.35
CA TYR A 21 -7.41 -14.24 2.57
C TYR A 21 -6.69 -14.07 3.93
N GLY A 22 -5.36 -13.92 3.97
CA GLY A 22 -4.56 -13.55 5.14
C GLY A 22 -4.82 -12.14 5.68
N MET A 23 -5.44 -11.23 4.90
CA MET A 23 -5.77 -9.87 5.35
C MET A 23 -6.90 -9.81 6.39
N LEU A 24 -7.75 -10.84 6.47
CA LEU A 24 -8.85 -10.91 7.45
C LEU A 24 -8.38 -10.93 8.92
N CYS A 25 -7.11 -11.28 9.18
CA CYS A 25 -6.53 -11.23 10.51
C CYS A 25 -6.02 -9.84 10.92
N TYR A 26 -5.97 -8.87 10.00
CA TYR A 26 -5.40 -7.54 10.24
C TYR A 26 -6.48 -6.45 10.16
N SER A 27 -6.28 -5.36 10.90
CA SER A 27 -7.22 -4.24 10.89
C SER A 27 -7.17 -3.47 9.56
N PRO A 28 -8.32 -3.08 8.98
CA PRO A 28 -8.38 -2.38 7.69
C PRO A 28 -7.54 -1.10 7.65
N SER A 29 -7.36 -0.44 8.80
CA SER A 29 -6.47 0.70 8.97
C SER A 29 -4.99 0.35 8.81
N LEU A 30 -4.55 -0.80 9.32
CA LEU A 30 -3.17 -1.29 9.14
C LEU A 30 -2.90 -1.60 7.67
N ILE A 31 -3.88 -2.18 6.98
CA ILE A 31 -3.72 -2.51 5.56
C ILE A 31 -3.72 -1.24 4.69
N ALA A 32 -4.57 -0.27 4.99
CA ALA A 32 -4.53 1.01 4.30
C ALA A 32 -3.17 1.71 4.50
N ALA A 33 -2.64 1.70 5.73
CA ALA A 33 -1.33 2.27 6.04
C ALA A 33 -0.18 1.53 5.34
N SER A 34 -0.21 0.19 5.31
CA SER A 34 0.82 -0.60 4.63
C SER A 34 0.78 -0.41 3.11
N ALA A 35 -0.41 -0.35 2.51
CA ALA A 35 -0.58 -0.10 1.08
C ALA A 35 -0.05 1.28 0.68
N VAL A 36 -0.33 2.32 1.47
CA VAL A 36 0.22 3.67 1.25
C VAL A 36 1.74 3.70 1.42
N PHE A 37 2.25 3.04 2.46
CA PHE A 37 3.69 2.92 2.69
C PHE A 37 4.39 2.23 1.52
N LEU A 38 3.83 1.10 1.05
CA LEU A 38 4.35 0.34 -0.08
C LEU A 38 4.29 1.15 -1.37
N ALA A 39 3.16 1.82 -1.66
CA ALA A 39 3.01 2.68 -2.83
C ALA A 39 4.05 3.82 -2.84
N ARG A 40 4.32 4.42 -1.67
CA ARG A 40 5.38 5.43 -1.52
C ARG A 40 6.78 4.84 -1.73
N PHE A 41 7.03 3.65 -1.20
CA PHE A 41 8.31 2.95 -1.36
C PHE A 41 8.57 2.57 -2.83
N ILE A 42 7.56 2.08 -3.54
CA ILE A 42 7.65 1.72 -4.97
C ILE A 42 7.94 2.96 -5.83
N LEU A 43 7.32 4.11 -5.51
CA LEU A 43 7.52 5.34 -6.28
C LEU A 43 8.81 6.08 -5.94
N ALA A 44 9.28 5.93 -4.71
CA ALA A 44 10.45 6.62 -4.22
C ALA A 44 11.30 5.67 -3.37
N PRO A 45 11.89 4.61 -3.98
CA PRO A 45 12.75 3.67 -3.27
C PRO A 45 14.06 4.34 -2.80
N ALA A 46 14.38 5.51 -3.35
CA ALA A 46 15.62 6.24 -3.11
C ALA A 46 15.67 7.04 -1.79
N LYS A 47 14.54 7.23 -1.10
CA LYS A 47 14.56 7.77 0.27
C LYS A 47 14.49 6.60 1.22
N THR A 48 15.62 6.33 1.88
CA THR A 48 15.74 5.33 2.94
C THR A 48 14.51 5.38 3.85
N PRO A 49 13.82 4.25 4.10
CA PRO A 49 12.61 4.23 4.93
C PRO A 49 12.89 4.34 6.45
N TRP A 50 14.11 4.68 6.83
CA TRP A 50 14.60 4.92 8.19
C TRP A 50 15.37 6.24 8.23
#